data_AF-A0A285PB19-F1
#
_entry.id   AF-A0A285PB19-F1
#
_cell.length_a   1.000
_cell.length_b   1.000
_cell.length_c   1.000
_cell.angle_alpha   90.00
_cell.angle_beta   90.00
_cell.angle_gamma   90.00
#
_symmetry.space_group_name_H-M   'P 1'
#
loop_
_entity.id
_entity.type
_entity.pdbx_description
1 polymer ?
#
loop_
_entity_poly.entity_id
_entity_poly.type
_entity_poly.pdbx_seq_one_letter_code
_entity_poly.pdbx_strand_id
1 'polypeptide(L)'
;MSDPENTLRDSPVDFETAVAYALHPEMRRLLIIYAVGSLLVPLGLGTFVSQPPFTPLLTGVIQQLAGLAIAVFGALLLFAGLVGAAFKLVTDANVLAAETIDSQAR
;
A
#
# COMPACT_ATOMS: atom_id res chain seq x y z
N MET A 1 -12.82 -4.79 -28.33
CA MET A 1 -13.02 -4.31 -26.94
C MET A 1 -13.09 -5.54 -26.08
N SER A 2 -12.10 -5.77 -25.22
CA SER A 2 -12.14 -6.87 -24.25
C SER A 2 -13.24 -6.55 -23.24
N ASP A 3 -14.33 -7.31 -23.29
CA ASP A 3 -15.40 -7.21 -22.32
C ASP A 3 -14.78 -7.49 -20.93
N PRO A 4 -14.81 -6.54 -19.99
CA PRO A 4 -14.23 -6.74 -18.66
C PRO A 4 -14.84 -7.98 -17.99
N GLU A 5 -16.10 -8.29 -18.28
CA GLU A 5 -16.81 -9.46 -17.77
C GLU A 5 -16.21 -10.79 -18.25
N ASN A 6 -15.71 -10.87 -19.49
CA ASN A 6 -15.00 -12.07 -19.98
C ASN A 6 -13.59 -12.18 -19.39
N THR A 7 -12.94 -11.05 -19.09
CA THR A 7 -11.60 -11.05 -18.47
C THR A 7 -11.66 -11.47 -16.99
N LEU A 8 -12.75 -11.13 -16.29
CA LEU A 8 -13.01 -11.56 -14.91
C LEU A 8 -13.40 -13.04 -14.84
N ARG A 9 -14.14 -13.54 -15.84
CA ARG A 9 -14.63 -14.93 -15.90
C ARG A 9 -13.51 -15.96 -16.13
N ASP A 10 -12.48 -15.58 -16.89
CA ASP A 10 -11.29 -16.41 -17.15
C ASP A 10 -10.11 -16.09 -16.21
N SER A 11 -10.32 -15.25 -15.19
CA SER A 11 -9.29 -14.92 -14.21
C SER A 11 -8.98 -16.15 -13.34
N PRO A 12 -7.70 -16.57 -13.23
CA PRO A 12 -7.30 -17.62 -12.29
C PRO A 12 -7.42 -17.17 -10.82
N VAL A 13 -7.75 -15.89 -10.58
CA VAL A 13 -7.96 -15.30 -9.27
C VAL A 13 -9.45 -15.04 -9.08
N ASP A 14 -10.03 -15.73 -8.11
CA ASP A 14 -11.41 -15.50 -7.67
C ASP A 14 -11.47 -14.24 -6.79
N PHE A 15 -12.20 -13.22 -7.25
CA PHE A 15 -12.22 -11.89 -6.60
C PHE A 15 -12.73 -11.96 -5.16
N GLU A 16 -13.70 -12.83 -4.89
CA GLU A 16 -14.24 -13.01 -3.54
C GLU A 16 -13.15 -13.51 -2.57
N THR A 17 -12.30 -14.43 -3.04
CA THR A 17 -11.19 -14.98 -2.25
C THR A 17 -10.08 -13.95 -2.06
N ALA A 18 -9.77 -13.16 -3.09
CA ALA A 18 -8.80 -12.07 -2.99
C ALA A 18 -9.24 -10.98 -1.99
N VAL A 19 -10.53 -10.62 -2.00
CA VAL A 19 -11.10 -9.66 -1.05
C VAL A 19 -11.11 -10.23 0.37
N ALA A 20 -11.49 -11.50 0.55
CA ALA A 20 -11.44 -12.16 1.84
C ALA A 20 -10.02 -12.19 2.42
N TYR A 21 -9.01 -12.48 1.59
CA TYR A 21 -7.61 -12.44 1.97
C TYR A 21 -7.14 -11.02 2.32
N ALA A 22 -7.55 -10.00 1.56
CA ALA A 22 -7.25 -8.60 1.87
C ALA A 22 -7.86 -8.14 3.21
N LEU A 23 -8.99 -8.72 3.62
CA LEU A 23 -9.62 -8.45 4.93
C LEU A 23 -8.92 -9.16 6.10
N HIS A 24 -8.04 -10.12 5.83
CA HIS A 24 -7.31 -10.84 6.87
C HIS A 24 -6.51 -9.85 7.74
N PRO A 25 -6.50 -9.98 9.08
CA PRO A 25 -6.01 -8.92 9.98
C PRO A 25 -4.60 -8.42 9.66
N GLU A 26 -3.71 -9.33 9.26
CA GLU A 26 -2.32 -9.03 8.90
C GLU A 26 -2.24 -8.27 7.57
N MET A 27 -2.93 -8.76 6.53
CA MET A 27 -2.97 -8.11 5.22
C MET A 27 -3.62 -6.73 5.30
N ARG A 28 -4.74 -6.65 6.01
CA ARG A 28 -5.46 -5.40 6.25
C ARG A 28 -4.57 -4.35 6.90
N ARG A 29 -3.73 -4.72 7.88
CA ARG A 29 -2.81 -3.78 8.53
C ARG A 29 -1.78 -3.23 7.54
N LEU A 30 -1.24 -4.08 6.67
CA LEU A 30 -0.27 -3.67 5.66
C LEU A 30 -0.90 -2.77 4.59
N LEU A 31 -2.12 -3.09 4.16
CA LEU A 31 -2.90 -2.25 3.26
C LEU A 31 -3.26 -0.90 3.87
N ILE A 32 -3.61 -0.84 5.16
CA ILE A 32 -3.85 0.43 5.86
C ILE A 32 -2.56 1.26 5.91
N ILE A 33 -1.42 0.65 6.25
CA ILE A 33 -0.12 1.35 6.27
C ILE A 33 0.21 1.92 4.89
N TYR A 34 0.01 1.11 3.83
CA TYR A 34 0.18 1.55 2.44
C TYR A 34 -0.76 2.73 2.10
N ALA A 35 -2.05 2.62 2.43
CA ALA A 35 -3.04 3.65 2.14
C ALA A 35 -2.74 4.96 2.87
N VAL A 36 -2.36 4.88 4.15
CA VAL A 36 -1.92 6.05 4.94
C VAL A 36 -0.68 6.68 4.32
N GLY A 37 0.33 5.88 3.95
CA GLY A 37 1.52 6.38 3.26
C GLY A 37 1.18 7.06 1.93
N SER A 38 0.30 6.45 1.13
CA SER A 38 -0.17 6.99 -0.15
C SER A 38 -0.90 8.32 -0.01
N LEU A 39 -1.56 8.59 1.12
CA LEU A 39 -2.18 9.88 1.40
C LEU A 39 -1.17 10.90 1.96
N LEU A 40 -0.28 10.46 2.84
CA LEU A 40 0.68 11.36 3.49
C LEU A 40 1.74 11.91 2.52
N VAL A 41 2.20 11.14 1.54
CA VAL A 41 3.18 11.60 0.55
C VAL A 41 2.70 12.85 -0.20
N PRO A 42 1.54 12.83 -0.90
CA PRO A 42 1.06 14.01 -1.62
C PRO A 42 0.71 15.17 -0.67
N LEU A 43 0.23 14.89 0.54
CA LEU A 43 -0.01 15.95 1.54
C LEU A 43 1.29 16.62 2.01
N GLY A 44 2.34 15.84 2.29
CA GLY A 44 3.65 16.35 2.67
C GLY A 44 4.32 17.14 1.55
N LEU A 45 4.28 16.62 0.32
CA LEU A 45 4.79 17.34 -0.85
C LEU A 45 3.97 18.59 -1.15
N GLY A 46 2.65 18.52 -1.03
CA GLY A 46 1.76 19.68 -1.18
C GLY A 46 2.10 20.78 -0.19
N THR A 47 2.28 20.45 1.09
CA THR A 47 2.67 21.41 2.13
C THR A 47 4.10 21.93 1.98
N PHE A 48 5.02 21.12 1.44
CA PHE A 48 6.39 21.53 1.13
C PHE A 48 6.46 22.57 0.00
N VAL A 49 5.69 22.37 -1.07
CA VAL A 49 5.72 23.23 -2.26
C VAL A 49 4.78 24.44 -2.11
N SER A 50 3.71 24.31 -1.34
CA SER A 50 2.71 25.37 -1.17
C SER A 50 3.13 26.35 -0.07
N GLN A 51 3.95 27.34 -0.42
CA GLN A 51 4.18 28.51 0.43
C GLN A 51 3.23 29.65 0.03
N PRO A 52 2.38 30.14 0.95
CA PRO A 52 1.55 31.32 0.68
C PRO A 52 2.42 32.53 0.36
N PRO A 53 2.06 33.37 -0.62
CA PRO A 53 2.74 34.63 -0.82
C PRO A 53 2.67 35.45 0.48
N PHE A 54 3.76 36.12 0.85
CA PHE A 54 3.92 36.90 2.08
C PHE A 54 4.07 36.11 3.39
N THR A 55 4.41 34.82 3.34
CA THR A 55 4.81 34.10 4.57
C THR A 55 6.14 34.64 5.11
N PRO A 56 6.22 34.95 6.43
CA PRO A 56 7.50 35.28 7.06
C PRO A 56 8.53 34.18 6.84
N LEU A 57 9.79 34.55 6.59
CA LEU A 57 10.84 33.61 6.21
C LEU A 57 11.00 32.46 7.21
N LEU A 58 10.98 32.76 8.52
CA LEU A 58 11.07 31.76 9.59
C LEU A 58 9.90 30.76 9.57
N THR A 59 8.66 31.26 9.41
CA THR A 59 7.47 30.40 9.33
C THR A 59 7.43 29.58 8.05
N GLY A 60 7.90 30.14 6.92
CA GLY A 60 7.99 29.44 5.65
C GLY A 60 8.98 28.27 5.68
N VAL A 61 10.13 28.45 6.34
CA VAL A 61 11.14 27.39 6.52
C VAL A 61 10.59 26.28 7.43
N ILE A 62 9.93 26.64 8.54
CA ILE A 62 9.32 25.64 9.44
C ILE A 62 8.26 24.81 8.71
N GLN A 63 7.40 25.47 7.92
CA GLN A 63 6.37 24.79 7.14
C GLN A 63 6.97 23.85 6.09
N GLN A 64 8.03 24.26 5.40
CA GLN A 64 8.75 23.39 4.46
C GLN A 64 9.38 22.19 5.16
N LEU A 65 10.06 22.39 6.29
CA LEU A 65 10.64 21.29 7.05
C LEU A 65 9.57 20.30 7.54
N ALA A 66 8.42 20.81 8.00
CA ALA A 66 7.29 19.99 8.39
C ALA A 66 6.72 19.20 7.19
N GLY A 67 6.51 19.85 6.04
CA GLY A 67 6.03 19.18 4.83
C GLY A 67 6.98 18.11 4.33
N LEU A 68 8.29 18.38 4.34
CA LEU A 68 9.32 17.41 3.99
C LEU A 68 9.32 16.22 4.95
N ALA A 69 9.24 16.46 6.26
CA ALA A 69 9.17 15.40 7.27
C ALA A 69 7.93 14.51 7.07
N ILE A 70 6.76 15.12 6.80
CA ILE A 70 5.52 14.40 6.51
C ILE A 70 5.67 13.57 5.22
N ALA A 71 6.27 14.14 4.17
CA ALA A 71 6.47 13.43 2.90
C ALA A 71 7.40 12.22 3.07
N VAL A 72 8.51 12.38 3.80
CA VAL A 72 9.45 11.28 4.09
C VAL A 72 8.78 10.21 4.93
N PHE A 73 8.06 10.57 6.00
CA PHE A 73 7.34 9.61 6.82
C PHE A 73 6.25 8.88 6.04
N GLY A 74 5.50 9.59 5.20
CA GLY A 74 4.53 9.00 4.28
C GLY A 74 5.19 8.02 3.30
N ALA A 75 6.35 8.36 2.75
CA ALA A 75 7.09 7.51 1.81
C ALA A 75 7.58 6.23 2.48
N LEU A 76 8.06 6.31 3.72
CA LEU A 76 8.44 5.14 4.52
C LEU A 76 7.24 4.21 4.75
N LEU A 77 6.08 4.76 5.11
CA LEU A 77 4.86 3.97 5.30
C LEU A 77 4.37 3.36 3.98
N LEU A 78 4.39 4.11 2.88
CA LEU A 78 4.02 3.62 1.56
C LEU A 78 4.88 2.42 1.18
N PHE A 79 6.20 2.56 1.30
CA PHE A 79 7.14 1.49 0.96
C PHE A 79 7.01 0.30 1.90
N ALA A 80 6.90 0.53 3.21
CA ALA A 80 6.71 -0.54 4.20
C ALA A 80 5.41 -1.32 3.98
N GLY A 81 4.31 -0.63 3.68
CA GLY A 81 3.03 -1.25 3.38
C GLY A 81 3.06 -2.07 2.08
N LEU A 82 3.63 -1.49 1.01
CA LEU A 82 3.74 -2.15 -0.29
C LEU A 82 4.64 -3.40 -0.22
N VAL A 83 5.87 -3.23 0.28
CA VAL A 83 6.85 -4.30 0.35
C VAL A 83 6.40 -5.37 1.34
N GLY A 84 5.89 -4.98 2.51
CA GLY A 84 5.34 -5.91 3.49
C GLY A 84 4.18 -6.73 2.94
N ALA A 85 3.24 -6.09 2.22
CA ALA A 85 2.13 -6.79 1.57
C ALA A 85 2.61 -7.79 0.51
N ALA A 86 3.56 -7.39 -0.34
CA ALA A 86 4.10 -8.25 -1.38
C ALA A 86 4.82 -9.48 -0.80
N PHE A 87 5.68 -9.30 0.20
CA PHE A 87 6.38 -10.42 0.84
C PHE A 87 5.43 -11.37 1.54
N LYS A 88 4.42 -10.84 2.22
CA LYS A 88 3.43 -11.66 2.93
C LYS A 88 2.57 -12.47 1.96
N LEU A 89 2.16 -11.88 0.83
CA LEU A 89 1.46 -12.59 -0.24
C LEU A 89 2.29 -13.77 -0.77
N VAL A 90 3.57 -13.55 -1.07
CA VAL A 90 4.47 -14.62 -1.55
C VAL A 90 4.67 -15.70 -0.49
N THR A 91 4.83 -15.30 0.78
CA THR A 91 5.06 -16.24 1.87
C THR A 91 3.85 -17.13 2.11
N ASP A 92 2.65 -16.55 2.16
CA ASP A 92 1.41 -17.32 2.37
C ASP A 92 1.13 -18.24 1.18
N ALA A 93 1.40 -17.80 -0.06
CA ALA A 93 1.29 -18.64 -1.25
C ALA A 93 2.24 -19.85 -1.21
N ASN A 94 3.48 -19.66 -0.75
CA ASN A 94 4.44 -20.76 -0.60
C ASN A 94 4.01 -21.77 0.47
N VAL A 95 3.42 -21.31 1.58
CA VAL A 95 2.89 -22.19 2.63
C VAL A 95 1.75 -23.05 2.09
N LEU A 96 0.77 -22.43 1.41
CA LEU A 96 -0.34 -23.13 0.77
C LEU A 96 0.12 -24.16 -0.27
N ALA A 97 1.12 -23.81 -1.08
CA ALA A 97 1.71 -24.74 -2.04
C ALA A 97 2.36 -25.95 -1.35
N ALA A 98 3.09 -25.74 -0.26
CA ALA A 98 3.71 -26.82 0.51
C ALA A 98 2.67 -27.75 1.15
N GLU A 99 1.59 -27.20 1.73
CA GLU A 99 0.50 -27.99 2.31
C GLU A 99 -0.23 -28.83 1.26
N THR A 100 -0.46 -28.27 0.08
CA THR A 100 -1.10 -28.97 -1.03
C THR A 100 -0.26 -30.17 -1.48
N ILE A 101 1.06 -30.01 -1.59
CA ILE A 101 1.98 -31.10 -1.94
C ILE A 101 1.96 -32.23 -0.89
N ASP A 102 1.98 -31.91 0.41
CA ASP A 102 1.91 -32.94 1.48
C ASP A 102 0.58 -33.70 1.46
N SER A 103 -0.53 -33.01 1.18
CA SER A 103 -1.86 -33.64 1.09
C SER A 103 -2.00 -34.61 -0.09
N GLN A 104 -1.31 -34.37 -1.20
CA GLN A 104 -1.30 -35.26 -2.37
C GLN A 104 -0.35 -36.45 -2.21
N ALA A 105 0.60 -36.38 -1.28
CA ALA A 105 1.55 -37.44 -0.98
C ALA A 105 1.02 -38.47 0.04
N ARG A 106 -0.14 -38.21 0.66
CA ARG A 106 -0.86 -39.11 1.59
C ARG A 106 -2.03 -39.79 0.90
#